data_AF-A0A0R3QBU6-F1
#
_entry.id   AF-A0A0R3QBU6-F1
#
_cell.length_a   1.000
_cell.length_b   1.000
_cell.length_c   1.000
_cell.angle_alpha   90.00
_cell.angle_beta   90.00
_cell.angle_gamma   90.00
#
_symmetry.space_group_name_H-M   'P 1'
#
loop_
_entity.id
_entity.type
_entity.pdbx_description
1 polymer ?
#
loop_
_entity_poly.entity_id
_entity_poly.type
_entity_poly.pdbx_seq_one_letter_code
_entity_poly.pdbx_strand_id
1 'polypeptide(L)'
;MSSSSSRPPQLDNLLKLDGYLWNYQTEICRRYGVFLDYSKRIEECGGWETFTTAYREYGVVVMRDNSVRCLEWAPGAEALSLVGDFNDWNTESHPYKKLEYGKWELIIPADKDGNCPIKHGSIIKVAVKKNGVFHFKLSPWAHYVTRPKETTVYHMPFYNPPESECYRFKHPRPSKPESLRIYEAHVGISSSEGKVNTYKNFANDVIPRIKKQGYNTIQLMAIMEHVYYASFGYQVTSFFAPSSRCGTPEDLKYLVDKAHEAG
;
A
#
# COMPACT_ATOMS: atom_id res chain seq x y z
N MET A 1 -21.07 21.36 21.10
CA MET A 1 -21.21 22.63 20.36
C MET A 1 -21.85 22.31 19.02
N SER A 2 -22.98 22.95 18.72
CA SER A 2 -23.89 22.58 17.63
C SER A 2 -23.20 22.66 16.27
N SER A 3 -23.01 21.53 15.60
CA SER A 3 -22.73 21.55 14.16
C SER A 3 -23.96 22.15 13.48
N SER A 4 -23.84 23.37 12.94
CA SER A 4 -24.82 23.85 11.97
C SER A 4 -24.93 22.76 10.90
N SER A 5 -26.13 22.24 10.66
CA SER A 5 -26.36 21.14 9.72
C SER A 5 -25.97 21.63 8.33
N SER A 6 -24.73 21.36 7.95
CA SER A 6 -24.24 21.73 6.63
C SER A 6 -25.01 20.87 5.64
N ARG A 7 -25.77 21.52 4.76
CA ARG A 7 -26.58 20.83 3.76
C ARG A 7 -25.63 20.36 2.63
N PRO A 8 -25.63 19.07 2.26
CA PRO A 8 -24.82 18.59 1.15
C PRO A 8 -25.19 19.30 -0.15
N PRO A 9 -24.22 19.52 -1.06
CA PRO A 9 -24.52 20.03 -2.38
C PRO A 9 -25.44 19.05 -3.10
N GLN A 10 -26.42 19.59 -3.83
CA GLN A 10 -27.38 18.81 -4.62
C GLN A 10 -28.25 17.80 -3.83
N LEU A 11 -28.44 18.00 -2.52
CA LEU A 11 -29.34 17.14 -1.74
C LEU A 11 -30.74 17.05 -2.38
N ASP A 12 -31.28 18.16 -2.89
CA ASP A 12 -32.59 18.17 -3.56
C ASP A 12 -32.61 17.29 -4.82
N ASN A 13 -31.50 17.14 -5.54
CA ASN A 13 -31.43 16.24 -6.69
C ASN A 13 -31.48 14.77 -6.22
N LEU A 14 -30.78 14.44 -5.13
CA LEU A 14 -30.83 13.10 -4.54
C LEU A 14 -32.25 12.74 -4.07
N LEU A 15 -32.93 13.67 -3.39
CA LEU A 15 -34.29 13.46 -2.89
C LEU A 15 -35.33 13.39 -4.02
N LYS A 16 -35.09 14.08 -5.15
CA LYS A 16 -35.91 13.93 -6.37
C LYS A 16 -35.68 12.59 -7.06
N LEU A 17 -34.44 12.12 -7.09
CA LEU A 17 -34.07 10.83 -7.67
C LEU A 17 -34.63 9.66 -6.84
N ASP A 18 -34.56 9.77 -5.52
CA ASP A 18 -35.10 8.79 -4.57
C ASP A 18 -35.84 9.49 -3.41
N GLY A 19 -37.16 9.56 -3.54
CA GLY A 19 -38.05 10.19 -2.55
C GLY A 19 -38.10 9.49 -1.20
N TYR A 20 -37.73 8.19 -1.12
CA TYR A 20 -37.72 7.45 0.15
C TYR A 20 -36.69 8.02 1.14
N LEU A 21 -35.70 8.77 0.64
CA LEU A 21 -34.68 9.42 1.45
C LEU A 21 -35.16 10.70 2.17
N TRP A 22 -36.35 11.22 1.84
CA TRP A 22 -36.86 12.49 2.37
C TRP A 22 -36.87 12.55 3.90
N ASN A 23 -37.36 11.48 4.54
CA ASN A 23 -37.45 11.38 6.00
C ASN A 23 -36.07 11.25 6.67
N TYR A 24 -35.01 10.98 5.89
CA TYR A 24 -33.64 10.81 6.36
C TYR A 24 -32.73 12.00 6.04
N GLN A 25 -33.26 13.08 5.46
CA GLN A 25 -32.49 14.26 5.05
C GLN A 25 -31.67 14.87 6.21
N THR A 26 -32.21 14.87 7.42
CA THR A 26 -31.51 15.36 8.62
C THR A 26 -30.26 14.53 8.92
N GLU A 27 -30.35 13.20 8.78
CA GLU A 27 -29.21 12.31 8.98
C GLU A 27 -28.18 12.45 7.85
N ILE A 28 -28.62 12.66 6.61
CA ILE A 28 -27.73 12.94 5.48
C ILE A 28 -26.94 14.24 5.73
N CYS A 29 -27.62 15.31 6.16
CA CYS A 29 -26.96 16.57 6.54
C CYS A 29 -26.01 16.39 7.72
N ARG A 30 -26.37 15.60 8.73
CA ARG A 30 -25.49 15.31 9.87
C ARG A 30 -24.20 14.61 9.41
N ARG A 31 -24.31 13.58 8.56
CA ARG A 31 -23.16 12.85 8.01
C ARG A 31 -22.27 13.75 7.17
N TYR A 32 -22.85 14.64 6.36
CA TYR A 32 -22.09 15.61 5.58
C TYR A 32 -21.38 16.63 6.49
N GLY A 33 -22.03 17.09 7.57
CA GLY A 33 -21.38 17.91 8.59
C GLY A 33 -20.17 17.22 9.24
N VAL A 34 -20.28 15.93 9.55
CA VAL A 34 -19.15 15.12 10.05
C VAL A 34 -18.03 15.04 9.00
N PHE A 35 -18.37 14.79 7.74
CA PHE A 35 -17.40 14.79 6.65
C PHE A 35 -16.66 16.14 6.55
N LEU A 36 -17.37 17.27 6.59
CA LEU A 36 -16.76 18.59 6.52
C LEU A 36 -15.85 18.90 7.70
N ASP A 37 -16.21 18.46 8.91
CA ASP A 37 -15.34 18.60 10.09
C ASP A 37 -14.02 17.85 9.89
N TYR A 38 -14.06 16.59 9.44
CA TYR A 38 -12.83 15.84 9.13
C TYR A 38 -12.06 16.44 7.94
N SER A 39 -12.75 16.89 6.89
CA SER A 39 -12.12 17.56 5.75
C SER A 39 -11.37 18.81 6.22
N LYS A 40 -12.00 19.63 7.07
CA LYS A 40 -11.37 20.84 7.62
C LYS A 40 -10.12 20.49 8.44
N ARG A 41 -10.19 19.47 9.30
CA ARG A 41 -9.04 19.01 10.09
C ARG A 41 -7.88 18.53 9.20
N ILE A 42 -8.17 17.87 8.08
CA ILE A 42 -7.15 17.46 7.11
C ILE A 42 -6.51 18.69 6.43
N GLU A 43 -7.32 19.69 6.04
CA GLU A 43 -6.79 20.94 5.50
C GLU A 43 -5.88 21.68 6.48
N GLU A 44 -6.26 21.74 7.76
CA GLU A 44 -5.44 22.30 8.84
C GLU A 44 -4.13 21.51 9.07
N CYS A 45 -4.08 20.23 8.67
CA CYS A 45 -2.89 19.37 8.77
C CYS A 45 -2.02 19.37 7.49
N GLY A 46 -2.13 20.38 6.63
CA GLY A 46 -1.33 20.50 5.41
C GLY A 46 -2.02 20.01 4.13
N GLY A 47 -3.33 19.76 4.19
CA GLY A 47 -4.15 19.46 3.01
C GLY A 47 -4.18 17.99 2.60
N TRP A 48 -5.10 17.68 1.70
CA TRP A 48 -5.34 16.31 1.21
C TRP A 48 -4.12 15.67 0.56
N GLU A 49 -3.34 16.43 -0.21
CA GLU A 49 -2.15 15.89 -0.90
C GLU A 49 -1.12 15.40 0.14
N THR A 50 -0.77 16.24 1.11
CA THR A 50 0.14 15.88 2.19
C THR A 50 -0.39 14.68 2.97
N PHE A 51 -1.67 14.69 3.33
CA PHE A 51 -2.29 13.62 4.12
C PHE A 51 -2.30 12.27 3.39
N THR A 52 -2.60 12.26 2.08
CA THR A 52 -2.75 11.04 1.27
C THR A 52 -1.44 10.54 0.65
N THR A 53 -0.35 11.30 0.76
CA THR A 53 0.99 10.91 0.28
C THR A 53 1.95 10.51 1.40
N ALA A 54 1.43 10.26 2.61
CA ALA A 54 2.21 9.86 3.78
C ALA A 54 3.13 8.63 3.57
N TYR A 55 2.81 7.74 2.62
CA TYR A 55 3.68 6.61 2.23
C TYR A 55 5.04 7.04 1.67
N ARG A 56 5.20 8.32 1.29
CA ARG A 56 6.49 8.90 0.88
C ARG A 56 7.41 9.19 2.07
N GLU A 57 6.87 9.17 3.29
CA GLU A 57 7.60 9.48 4.51
C GLU A 57 7.59 8.34 5.52
N TYR A 58 6.44 7.69 5.70
CA TYR A 58 6.27 6.55 6.61
C TYR A 58 6.80 5.25 6.02
N GLY A 59 7.20 4.33 6.90
CA GLY A 59 7.87 3.09 6.54
C GLY A 59 9.37 3.27 6.47
N VAL A 60 10.02 2.56 5.55
CA VAL A 60 11.47 2.62 5.33
C VAL A 60 11.69 3.16 3.91
N VAL A 61 12.07 4.42 3.81
CA VAL A 61 12.14 5.20 2.57
C VAL A 61 13.58 5.60 2.28
N VAL A 62 14.05 5.33 1.05
CA VAL A 62 15.34 5.82 0.56
C VAL A 62 15.19 7.27 0.12
N MET A 63 16.04 8.13 0.66
CA MET A 63 16.10 9.56 0.38
C MET A 63 16.99 9.85 -0.85
N ARG A 64 16.93 11.08 -1.36
CA ARG A 64 17.69 11.49 -2.56
C ARG A 64 19.21 11.42 -2.40
N ASP A 65 19.70 11.52 -1.16
CA ASP A 65 21.11 11.42 -0.80
C ASP A 65 21.52 9.97 -0.43
N ASN A 66 20.69 8.98 -0.78
CA ASN A 66 20.84 7.56 -0.43
C ASN A 66 20.79 7.23 1.08
N SER A 67 20.51 8.21 1.95
CA SER A 67 20.14 7.91 3.33
C SER A 67 18.80 7.17 3.39
N VAL A 68 18.55 6.44 4.47
CA VAL A 68 17.28 5.74 4.70
C VAL A 68 16.55 6.41 5.86
N ARG A 69 15.40 7.02 5.56
CA ARG A 69 14.48 7.53 6.58
C ARG A 69 13.52 6.41 6.97
N CYS A 70 13.40 6.17 8.26
CA CYS A 70 12.43 5.25 8.82
C CYS A 70 11.47 6.03 9.71
N LEU A 71 10.16 5.97 9.43
CA LEU A 71 9.15 6.66 10.22
C LEU A 71 7.97 5.73 10.51
N GLU A 72 7.68 5.52 11.78
CA GLU A 72 6.65 4.60 12.25
C GLU A 72 5.69 5.27 13.24
N TRP A 73 4.46 4.76 13.30
CA TRP A 73 3.48 5.16 14.32
C TRP A 73 3.23 4.00 15.29
N ALA A 74 3.74 4.14 16.51
CA ALA A 74 3.64 3.13 17.56
C ALA A 74 3.55 3.80 18.94
N PRO A 75 2.42 4.46 19.27
CA PRO A 75 2.28 5.25 20.50
C PRO A 75 2.45 4.42 21.77
N GLY A 76 2.08 3.14 21.73
CA GLY A 76 2.19 2.21 22.86
C GLY A 76 3.52 1.46 22.97
N ALA A 77 4.53 1.80 22.16
CA ALA A 77 5.86 1.20 22.27
C ALA A 77 6.72 1.91 23.33
N GLU A 78 7.57 1.14 24.02
CA GLU A 78 8.59 1.66 24.94
C GLU A 78 9.83 2.13 24.17
N ALA A 79 10.22 1.39 23.13
CA ALA A 79 11.32 1.71 22.23
C ALA A 79 11.07 1.03 20.87
N LEU A 80 11.61 1.61 19.80
CA LEU A 80 11.71 0.98 18.48
C LEU A 80 13.16 0.94 18.03
N SER A 81 13.53 -0.11 17.30
CA SER A 81 14.81 -0.21 16.57
C SER A 81 14.59 -0.86 15.21
N LEU A 82 15.40 -0.48 14.21
CA LEU A 82 15.41 -1.18 12.93
C LEU A 82 16.40 -2.34 13.06
N VAL A 83 15.98 -3.54 12.70
CA VAL A 83 16.81 -4.74 12.74
C VAL A 83 16.76 -5.47 11.41
N GLY A 84 17.82 -6.19 11.08
CA GLY A 84 17.84 -7.00 9.87
C GLY A 84 19.22 -7.55 9.57
N ASP A 85 19.38 -8.12 8.39
CA ASP A 85 20.64 -8.71 7.96
C ASP A 85 21.78 -7.67 7.92
N PHE A 86 21.45 -6.39 7.69
CA PHE A 86 22.43 -5.28 7.63
C PHE A 86 23.09 -4.94 8.97
N ASN A 87 22.51 -5.38 10.10
CA ASN A 87 23.01 -5.08 11.44
C ASN A 87 23.02 -6.29 12.38
N ASP A 88 23.11 -7.49 11.82
CA ASP A 88 23.12 -8.77 12.55
C ASP A 88 21.96 -8.91 13.54
N TRP A 89 20.79 -8.37 13.18
CA TRP A 89 19.58 -8.37 14.02
C TRP A 89 19.75 -7.68 15.39
N ASN A 90 20.72 -6.77 15.51
CA ASN A 90 21.03 -6.08 16.76
C ASN A 90 20.02 -4.97 17.10
N THR A 91 19.24 -5.17 18.17
CA THR A 91 18.20 -4.25 18.65
C THR A 91 18.70 -2.94 19.25
N GLU A 92 20.00 -2.80 19.50
CA GLU A 92 20.59 -1.60 20.12
C GLU A 92 21.33 -0.71 19.12
N SER A 93 21.63 -1.24 17.93
CA SER A 93 22.46 -0.56 16.93
C SER A 93 21.77 0.61 16.23
N HIS A 94 20.47 0.48 15.94
CA HIS A 94 19.70 1.45 15.15
C HIS A 94 18.36 1.83 15.84
N PRO A 95 18.40 2.45 17.02
CA PRO A 95 17.20 2.86 17.74
C PRO A 95 16.53 4.06 17.07
N TYR A 96 15.20 4.06 17.05
CA TYR A 96 14.42 5.22 16.62
C TYR A 96 14.32 6.25 17.76
N LYS A 97 14.31 7.52 17.39
CA LYS A 97 13.95 8.64 18.25
C LYS A 97 12.43 8.75 18.35
N LYS A 98 11.89 8.75 19.58
CA LYS A 98 10.47 9.04 19.84
C LYS A 98 10.16 10.50 19.50
N LEU A 99 9.10 10.71 18.76
CA LEU A 99 8.54 12.02 18.40
C LEU A 99 7.18 12.22 19.07
N GLU A 100 6.58 13.39 18.85
CA GLU A 100 5.21 13.68 19.29
C GLU A 100 4.19 12.73 18.67
N TYR A 101 3.01 12.64 19.30
CA TYR A 101 1.87 11.84 18.84
C TYR A 101 2.16 10.33 18.69
N GLY A 102 3.24 9.84 19.34
CA GLY A 102 3.64 8.44 19.28
C GLY A 102 4.30 8.01 17.97
N LYS A 103 4.79 8.97 17.20
CA LYS A 103 5.63 8.72 16.02
C LYS A 103 7.07 8.40 16.45
N TRP A 104 7.80 7.71 15.61
CA TRP A 104 9.18 7.32 15.84
C TRP A 104 9.98 7.48 14.55
N GLU A 105 11.14 8.12 14.62
CA GLU A 105 11.97 8.39 13.45
C GLU A 105 13.40 7.89 13.64
N LEU A 106 13.97 7.33 12.59
CA LEU A 106 15.38 6.99 12.45
C LEU A 106 15.85 7.46 11.08
N ILE A 107 17.05 8.06 11.01
CA ILE A 107 17.71 8.36 9.75
C ILE A 107 19.03 7.60 9.76
N ILE A 108 19.22 6.70 8.79
CA ILE A 108 20.46 5.97 8.57
C ILE A 108 21.20 6.68 7.44
N PRO A 109 22.39 7.26 7.67
CA PRO A 109 23.12 7.95 6.63
C PRO A 109 23.54 6.99 5.50
N ALA A 110 23.81 7.53 4.32
CA ALA A 110 24.49 6.79 3.26
C ALA A 110 25.82 6.19 3.77
N ASP A 111 26.25 5.11 3.14
CA ASP A 111 27.55 4.51 3.46
C ASP A 111 28.72 5.43 3.05
N LYS A 112 29.95 4.99 3.34
CA LYS A 112 31.18 5.78 3.08
C LYS A 112 31.38 6.09 1.59
N ASP A 113 30.78 5.29 0.71
CA ASP A 113 30.86 5.43 -0.74
C ASP A 113 29.65 6.18 -1.31
N GLY A 114 28.74 6.66 -0.44
CA GLY A 114 27.53 7.39 -0.83
C GLY A 114 26.39 6.50 -1.31
N ASN A 115 26.44 5.19 -1.07
CA ASN A 115 25.39 4.25 -1.44
C ASN A 115 24.37 4.03 -0.31
N CYS A 116 23.25 3.40 -0.64
CA CYS A 116 22.23 3.05 0.33
C CYS A 116 22.80 2.05 1.36
N PRO A 117 22.68 2.33 2.68
CA PRO A 117 23.29 1.52 3.74
C PRO A 117 22.64 0.15 3.91
N ILE A 118 21.45 -0.07 3.33
CA ILE A 118 20.72 -1.35 3.38
C ILE A 118 20.67 -1.93 1.97
N LYS A 119 21.18 -3.14 1.81
CA LYS A 119 21.20 -3.84 0.51
C LYS A 119 19.78 -4.22 0.08
N HIS A 120 19.44 -3.98 -1.18
CA HIS A 120 18.19 -4.47 -1.77
C HIS A 120 18.01 -5.97 -1.52
N GLY A 121 16.81 -6.37 -1.10
CA GLY A 121 16.43 -7.76 -0.88
C GLY A 121 16.87 -8.33 0.47
N SER A 122 17.74 -7.64 1.22
CA SER A 122 18.06 -8.03 2.60
C SER A 122 16.82 -7.94 3.50
N ILE A 123 16.72 -8.82 4.49
CA ILE A 123 15.57 -8.87 5.38
C ILE A 123 15.71 -7.80 6.47
N ILE A 124 14.63 -7.05 6.68
CA ILE A 124 14.50 -6.08 7.77
C ILE A 124 13.21 -6.30 8.56
N LYS A 125 13.18 -5.85 9.81
CA LYS A 125 12.00 -5.79 10.70
C LYS A 125 12.11 -4.57 11.62
N VAL A 126 10.97 -4.16 12.15
CA VAL A 126 10.91 -3.19 13.25
C VAL A 126 10.87 -3.98 14.56
N ALA A 127 11.89 -3.80 15.40
CA ALA A 127 11.91 -4.34 16.76
C ALA A 127 11.13 -3.40 17.68
N VAL A 128 9.98 -3.85 18.17
CA VAL A 128 9.09 -3.09 19.05
C VAL A 128 9.25 -3.58 20.47
N LYS A 129 9.76 -2.74 21.37
CA LYS A 129 9.85 -3.05 22.80
C LYS A 129 8.52 -2.76 23.50
N LYS A 130 8.00 -3.75 24.21
CA LYS A 130 6.82 -3.62 25.07
C LYS A 130 6.91 -4.62 26.22
N ASN A 131 6.59 -4.18 27.44
CA ASN A 131 6.73 -4.96 28.67
C ASN A 131 8.16 -5.50 28.85
N GLY A 132 9.17 -4.69 28.52
CA GLY A 132 10.58 -5.07 28.64
C GLY A 132 11.12 -6.01 27.56
N VAL A 133 10.28 -6.55 26.66
CA VAL A 133 10.69 -7.53 25.63
C VAL A 133 10.55 -6.94 24.22
N PHE A 134 11.49 -7.26 23.33
CA PHE A 134 11.40 -6.91 21.92
C PHE A 134 10.57 -7.92 21.13
N HIS A 135 9.67 -7.41 20.30
CA HIS A 135 8.92 -8.19 19.31
C HIS A 135 9.22 -7.68 17.91
N PHE A 136 9.57 -8.59 17.00
CA PHE A 136 9.87 -8.21 15.62
C PHE A 136 8.59 -8.17 14.78
N LYS A 137 8.32 -7.00 14.20
CA LYS A 137 7.14 -6.72 13.39
C LYS A 137 7.56 -6.30 11.97
N LEU A 138 6.68 -6.54 11.02
CA LEU A 138 6.78 -5.90 9.70
C LEU A 138 6.28 -4.46 9.84
N SER A 139 6.84 -3.54 9.06
CA SER A 139 6.29 -2.19 8.97
C SER A 139 4.85 -2.25 8.43
N PRO A 140 3.88 -1.49 8.98
CA PRO A 140 2.57 -1.29 8.35
C PRO A 140 2.67 -0.73 6.92
N TRP A 141 3.79 -0.09 6.61
CA TRP A 141 4.11 0.58 5.34
C TRP A 141 5.06 -0.24 4.46
N ALA A 142 5.26 -1.54 4.76
CA ALA A 142 6.13 -2.40 4.00
C ALA A 142 5.74 -2.41 2.50
N HIS A 143 6.68 -2.09 1.62
CA HIS A 143 6.48 -2.12 0.16
C HIS A 143 6.49 -3.53 -0.42
N TYR A 144 7.15 -4.47 0.26
CA TYR A 144 7.21 -5.86 -0.16
C TYR A 144 7.45 -6.75 1.05
N VAL A 145 6.76 -7.88 1.09
CA VAL A 145 6.93 -8.91 2.10
C VAL A 145 6.89 -10.26 1.42
N THR A 146 7.66 -11.23 1.89
CA THR A 146 7.75 -12.56 1.28
C THR A 146 7.67 -13.64 2.34
N ARG A 147 7.28 -14.84 1.92
CA ARG A 147 7.29 -16.04 2.77
C ARG A 147 8.34 -17.01 2.24
N PRO A 148 9.46 -17.22 2.96
CA PRO A 148 10.41 -18.29 2.67
C PRO A 148 9.70 -19.65 2.66
N LYS A 149 10.26 -20.64 1.96
CA LYS A 149 9.60 -21.95 1.83
C LYS A 149 9.60 -22.74 3.14
N GLU A 150 10.55 -22.42 4.02
CA GLU A 150 10.89 -23.14 5.23
C GLU A 150 10.03 -22.71 6.43
N THR A 151 9.27 -21.62 6.32
CA THR A 151 8.48 -21.06 7.42
C THR A 151 7.13 -20.51 6.95
N THR A 152 6.19 -20.43 7.88
CA THR A 152 4.90 -19.75 7.68
C THR A 152 4.97 -18.26 8.00
N VAL A 153 6.09 -17.80 8.58
CA VAL A 153 6.30 -16.40 8.98
C VAL A 153 6.75 -15.58 7.78
N TYR A 154 6.11 -14.44 7.59
CA TYR A 154 6.51 -13.48 6.57
C TYR A 154 7.71 -12.63 7.02
N HIS A 155 8.53 -12.29 6.04
CA HIS A 155 9.68 -11.40 6.15
C HIS A 155 9.45 -10.16 5.30
N MET A 156 10.13 -9.06 5.63
CA MET A 156 10.07 -7.81 4.87
C MET A 156 11.43 -7.60 4.20
N PRO A 157 11.60 -8.04 2.94
CA PRO A 157 12.76 -7.66 2.16
C PRO A 157 12.79 -6.13 1.98
N PHE A 158 13.95 -5.53 2.14
CA PHE A 158 14.16 -4.14 1.83
C PHE A 158 14.05 -3.91 0.31
N TYR A 159 12.95 -3.29 -0.10
CA TYR A 159 12.61 -3.15 -1.51
C TYR A 159 13.09 -1.82 -2.07
N ASN A 160 14.31 -1.84 -2.62
CA ASN A 160 14.99 -0.72 -3.28
C ASN A 160 15.75 -1.26 -4.51
N PRO A 161 15.05 -1.78 -5.53
CA PRO A 161 15.71 -2.36 -6.70
C PRO A 161 16.66 -1.35 -7.36
N PRO A 162 17.76 -1.79 -7.98
CA PRO A 162 18.62 -0.90 -8.74
C PRO A 162 17.85 -0.28 -9.90
N GLU A 163 18.30 0.88 -10.36
CA GLU A 163 17.64 1.64 -11.44
C GLU A 163 17.38 0.80 -12.72
N SER A 164 18.28 -0.13 -13.05
CA SER A 164 18.12 -1.05 -14.19
C SER A 164 16.95 -2.03 -14.05
N GLU A 165 16.49 -2.29 -12.84
CA GLU A 165 15.39 -3.22 -12.54
C GLU A 165 14.07 -2.48 -12.27
N CYS A 166 14.11 -1.16 -12.02
CA CYS A 166 12.92 -0.34 -11.83
C CYS A 166 12.06 -0.28 -13.10
N TYR A 167 10.78 -0.65 -12.97
CA TYR A 167 9.83 -0.54 -14.07
C TYR A 167 9.41 0.91 -14.29
N ARG A 168 9.56 1.38 -15.53
CA ARG A 168 9.10 2.70 -16.00
C ARG A 168 7.89 2.52 -16.91
N PHE A 169 6.75 3.10 -16.51
CA PHE A 169 5.52 3.08 -17.31
C PHE A 169 5.75 3.71 -18.68
N LYS A 170 5.23 3.07 -19.72
CA LYS A 170 5.41 3.46 -21.12
C LYS A 170 4.10 3.92 -21.75
N HIS A 171 2.96 3.48 -21.20
CA HIS A 171 1.65 3.72 -21.79
C HIS A 171 0.80 4.63 -20.90
N PRO A 172 0.11 5.64 -21.48
CA PRO A 172 -0.79 6.50 -20.73
C PRO A 172 -2.01 5.71 -20.26
N ARG A 173 -2.70 6.21 -19.24
CA ARG A 173 -3.99 5.67 -18.84
C ARG A 173 -4.99 5.82 -19.99
N PRO A 174 -5.79 4.79 -20.33
CA PRO A 174 -6.88 4.92 -21.29
C PRO A 174 -7.89 6.00 -20.86
N SER A 175 -8.61 6.56 -21.83
CA SER A 175 -9.71 7.47 -21.52
C SER A 175 -10.83 6.76 -20.76
N LYS A 176 -11.56 7.51 -19.93
CA LYS A 176 -12.72 6.96 -19.22
C LYS A 176 -13.74 6.43 -20.25
N PRO A 177 -14.11 5.14 -20.20
CA PRO A 177 -15.07 4.59 -21.15
C PRO A 177 -16.48 5.12 -20.86
N GLU A 178 -17.32 5.15 -21.88
CA GLU A 178 -18.75 5.49 -21.76
C GLU A 178 -19.50 4.50 -20.85
N SER A 179 -19.14 3.22 -20.91
CA SER A 179 -19.70 2.16 -20.07
C SER A 179 -18.62 1.14 -19.70
N LEU A 180 -18.63 0.70 -18.45
CA LEU A 180 -17.69 -0.31 -17.95
C LEU A 180 -18.16 -1.71 -18.34
N ARG A 181 -17.28 -2.45 -19.02
CA ARG A 181 -17.37 -3.90 -19.24
C ARG A 181 -16.20 -4.52 -18.50
N ILE A 182 -16.46 -4.94 -17.28
CA ILE A 182 -15.45 -5.33 -16.31
C ILE A 182 -15.18 -6.83 -16.40
N TYR A 183 -13.91 -7.18 -16.58
CA TYR A 183 -13.41 -8.54 -16.38
C TYR A 183 -12.83 -8.63 -14.98
N GLU A 184 -13.54 -9.27 -14.05
CA GLU A 184 -13.01 -9.52 -12.71
C GLU A 184 -12.02 -10.69 -12.75
N ALA A 185 -10.85 -10.51 -12.15
CA ALA A 185 -9.76 -11.46 -12.23
C ALA A 185 -8.97 -11.58 -10.94
N HIS A 186 -8.47 -12.79 -10.70
CA HIS A 186 -7.50 -13.11 -9.67
C HIS A 186 -6.25 -13.70 -10.32
N VAL A 187 -5.11 -13.00 -10.22
CA VAL A 187 -3.87 -13.36 -10.92
C VAL A 187 -3.43 -14.78 -10.59
N GLY A 188 -3.40 -15.16 -9.30
CA GLY A 188 -2.85 -16.46 -8.89
C GLY A 188 -3.55 -17.70 -9.45
N ILE A 189 -4.83 -17.63 -9.85
CA ILE A 189 -5.61 -18.78 -10.38
C ILE A 189 -5.82 -18.70 -11.90
N SER A 190 -5.12 -17.80 -12.57
CA SER A 190 -5.33 -17.48 -14.00
C SER A 190 -4.53 -18.38 -14.96
N SER A 191 -3.89 -19.43 -14.46
CA SER A 191 -3.21 -20.44 -15.27
C SER A 191 -4.02 -21.72 -15.32
N SER A 192 -3.91 -22.45 -16.43
CA SER A 192 -4.38 -23.84 -16.53
C SER A 192 -3.54 -24.83 -15.72
N GLU A 193 -2.36 -24.42 -15.26
CA GLU A 193 -1.50 -25.24 -14.40
C GLU A 193 -1.96 -25.14 -12.93
N GLY A 194 -1.87 -26.24 -12.18
CA GLY A 194 -2.17 -26.29 -10.74
C GLY A 194 -1.13 -25.59 -9.86
N LYS A 195 -0.79 -24.34 -10.16
CA LYS A 195 0.20 -23.50 -9.46
C LYS A 195 -0.28 -22.06 -9.36
N VAL A 196 0.32 -21.29 -8.46
CA VAL A 196 0.07 -19.85 -8.41
C VAL A 196 0.69 -19.18 -9.64
N ASN A 197 -0.13 -18.56 -10.48
CA ASN A 197 0.33 -17.84 -11.67
C ASN A 197 0.99 -16.49 -11.32
N THR A 198 1.75 -15.93 -12.25
CA THR A 198 2.50 -14.68 -12.04
C THR A 198 1.83 -13.48 -12.70
N TYR A 199 2.17 -12.27 -12.22
CA TYR A 199 1.75 -11.01 -12.84
C TYR A 199 2.21 -10.92 -14.30
N LYS A 200 3.44 -11.33 -14.60
CA LYS A 200 3.98 -11.35 -15.97
C LYS A 200 3.20 -12.29 -16.89
N ASN A 201 2.87 -13.49 -16.43
CA ASN A 201 2.07 -14.43 -17.23
C ASN A 201 0.64 -13.92 -17.44
N PHE A 202 0.01 -13.36 -16.41
CA PHE A 202 -1.30 -12.73 -16.56
C PHE A 202 -1.26 -11.62 -17.62
N ALA A 203 -0.24 -10.77 -17.55
CA ALA A 203 -0.05 -9.68 -18.49
C ALA A 203 0.12 -10.15 -19.94
N ASN A 204 0.90 -11.21 -20.15
CA ASN A 204 1.21 -11.70 -21.50
C ASN A 204 0.13 -12.61 -22.08
N ASP A 205 -0.51 -13.44 -21.26
CA ASP A 205 -1.35 -14.54 -21.74
C ASP A 205 -2.85 -14.29 -21.54
N VAL A 206 -3.22 -13.50 -20.51
CA VAL A 206 -4.61 -13.31 -20.11
C VAL A 206 -5.15 -11.97 -20.63
N ILE A 207 -4.40 -10.87 -20.51
CA ILE A 207 -4.82 -9.55 -21.01
C ILE A 207 -5.21 -9.59 -22.51
N PRO A 208 -4.47 -10.24 -23.42
CA PRO A 208 -4.89 -10.34 -24.82
C PRO A 208 -6.24 -11.03 -25.00
N ARG A 209 -6.56 -12.02 -24.16
CA ARG A 209 -7.86 -12.72 -24.19
C ARG A 209 -8.99 -11.81 -23.71
N ILE A 210 -8.76 -11.08 -22.62
CA ILE A 210 -9.71 -10.10 -22.07
C ILE A 210 -10.04 -9.06 -23.14
N LYS A 211 -9.02 -8.51 -23.81
CA LYS A 211 -9.20 -7.53 -24.89
C LYS A 211 -9.98 -8.12 -26.07
N LYS A 212 -9.61 -9.33 -26.52
CA LYS A 212 -10.29 -10.04 -27.62
C LYS A 212 -11.78 -10.27 -27.32
N GLN A 213 -12.15 -10.48 -26.07
CA GLN A 213 -13.54 -10.65 -25.63
C GLN A 213 -14.32 -9.33 -25.54
N GLY A 214 -13.68 -8.18 -25.73
CA GLY A 214 -14.35 -6.87 -25.79
C GLY A 214 -14.53 -6.16 -24.44
N TYR A 215 -13.94 -6.69 -23.37
CA TYR A 215 -13.86 -6.00 -22.08
C TYR A 215 -12.95 -4.76 -22.17
N ASN A 216 -13.23 -3.75 -21.37
CA ASN A 216 -12.49 -2.47 -21.35
C ASN A 216 -12.02 -2.07 -19.95
N THR A 217 -12.20 -2.92 -18.96
CA THR A 217 -11.74 -2.69 -17.59
C THR A 217 -11.46 -4.03 -16.93
N ILE A 218 -10.39 -4.10 -16.14
CA ILE A 218 -10.05 -5.28 -15.34
C ILE A 218 -10.23 -4.91 -13.87
N GLN A 219 -11.09 -5.65 -13.16
CA GLN A 219 -11.15 -5.59 -11.70
C GLN A 219 -10.15 -6.60 -11.16
N LEU A 220 -9.05 -6.12 -10.59
CA LEU A 220 -7.94 -6.96 -10.16
C LEU A 220 -8.03 -7.25 -8.65
N MET A 221 -8.33 -8.50 -8.31
CA MET A 221 -8.50 -8.96 -6.94
C MET A 221 -7.18 -9.43 -6.32
N ALA A 222 -7.17 -9.54 -4.98
CA ALA A 222 -6.08 -10.15 -4.21
C ALA A 222 -4.69 -9.54 -4.45
N ILE A 223 -4.64 -8.24 -4.73
CA ILE A 223 -3.38 -7.51 -4.96
C ILE A 223 -2.69 -7.17 -3.65
N MET A 224 -3.40 -6.62 -2.67
CA MET A 224 -2.83 -6.34 -1.35
C MET A 224 -2.42 -7.66 -0.69
N GLU A 225 -1.24 -7.69 -0.06
CA GLU A 225 -0.69 -8.92 0.47
C GLU A 225 -1.57 -9.49 1.59
N HIS A 226 -1.77 -10.80 1.52
CA HIS A 226 -2.62 -11.58 2.41
C HIS A 226 -1.95 -12.93 2.69
N VAL A 227 -1.74 -13.26 3.96
CA VAL A 227 -1.04 -14.50 4.34
C VAL A 227 -1.85 -15.74 3.99
N TYR A 228 -3.18 -15.69 4.14
CA TYR A 228 -4.06 -16.82 3.87
C TYR A 228 -4.56 -16.79 2.42
N TYR A 229 -3.98 -17.61 1.54
CA TYR A 229 -4.30 -17.60 0.11
C TYR A 229 -5.78 -17.88 -0.19
N ALA A 230 -6.39 -18.80 0.56
CA ALA A 230 -7.81 -19.12 0.42
C ALA A 230 -8.76 -18.02 0.96
N SER A 231 -8.23 -16.92 1.51
CA SER A 231 -9.04 -15.72 1.78
C SER A 231 -9.46 -14.98 0.51
N PHE A 232 -8.93 -15.36 -0.65
CA PHE A 232 -9.18 -14.67 -1.92
C PHE A 232 -8.81 -13.18 -1.90
N GLY A 233 -7.85 -12.82 -1.05
CA GLY A 233 -7.39 -11.43 -0.86
C GLY A 233 -8.12 -10.65 0.23
N TYR A 234 -9.16 -11.21 0.87
CA TYR A 234 -9.98 -10.46 1.84
C TYR A 234 -9.34 -10.36 3.24
N GLN A 235 -8.33 -11.18 3.55
CA GLN A 235 -7.59 -11.10 4.81
C GLN A 235 -6.21 -10.45 4.61
N VAL A 236 -6.22 -9.14 4.34
CA VAL A 236 -5.00 -8.35 4.12
C VAL A 236 -4.15 -8.28 5.37
N THR A 237 -2.84 -8.45 5.21
CA THR A 237 -1.84 -8.36 6.30
C THR A 237 -0.83 -7.24 6.10
N SER A 238 -0.52 -6.87 4.85
CA SER A 238 0.41 -5.78 4.54
C SER A 238 -0.19 -4.91 3.45
N PHE A 239 -0.75 -3.76 3.85
CA PHE A 239 -1.64 -2.95 3.01
C PHE A 239 -0.92 -2.26 1.84
N PHE A 240 0.38 -2.01 1.96
CA PHE A 240 1.20 -1.36 0.93
C PHE A 240 2.03 -2.34 0.09
N ALA A 241 1.98 -3.64 0.40
CA ALA A 241 2.72 -4.66 -0.31
C ALA A 241 1.81 -5.34 -1.35
N PRO A 242 2.19 -5.39 -2.64
CA PRO A 242 1.55 -6.29 -3.57
C PRO A 242 1.89 -7.75 -3.21
N SER A 243 0.97 -8.68 -3.47
CA SER A 243 1.12 -10.07 -3.07
C SER A 243 2.32 -10.74 -3.75
N SER A 244 3.31 -11.11 -2.95
CA SER A 244 4.59 -11.68 -3.39
C SER A 244 4.47 -13.03 -4.09
N ARG A 245 3.34 -13.73 -3.91
CA ARG A 245 3.11 -15.02 -4.58
C ARG A 245 3.05 -14.90 -6.10
N CYS A 246 2.64 -13.75 -6.61
CA CYS A 246 2.45 -13.53 -8.04
C CYS A 246 3.67 -12.82 -8.69
N GLY A 247 4.63 -12.35 -7.91
CA GLY A 247 5.83 -11.66 -8.41
C GLY A 247 6.18 -10.41 -7.60
N THR A 248 7.06 -9.59 -8.15
CA THR A 248 7.53 -8.36 -7.50
C THR A 248 6.58 -7.18 -7.74
N PRO A 249 6.72 -6.08 -6.98
CA PRO A 249 6.09 -4.81 -7.30
C PRO A 249 6.37 -4.33 -8.74
N GLU A 250 7.55 -4.59 -9.31
CA GLU A 250 7.83 -4.25 -10.71
C GLU A 250 7.00 -5.08 -11.70
N ASP A 251 6.76 -6.37 -11.39
CA ASP A 251 5.93 -7.23 -12.23
C ASP A 251 4.46 -6.77 -12.23
N LEU A 252 3.96 -6.24 -11.11
CA LEU A 252 2.62 -5.64 -11.04
C LEU A 252 2.54 -4.34 -11.86
N LYS A 253 3.56 -3.48 -11.81
CA LYS A 253 3.63 -2.27 -12.66
C LYS A 253 3.61 -2.66 -14.14
N TYR A 254 4.36 -3.69 -14.52
CA TYR A 254 4.34 -4.24 -15.88
C TYR A 254 2.94 -4.71 -16.29
N LEU A 255 2.24 -5.45 -15.43
CA LEU A 255 0.86 -5.88 -15.70
C LEU A 255 -0.07 -4.71 -15.97
N VAL A 256 -0.04 -3.68 -15.13
CA VAL A 256 -0.90 -2.48 -15.28
C VAL A 256 -0.56 -1.74 -16.57
N ASP A 257 0.73 -1.57 -16.89
CA ASP A 257 1.16 -0.89 -18.10
C ASP A 257 0.79 -1.67 -19.37
N LYS A 258 0.86 -3.01 -19.33
CA LYS A 258 0.36 -3.89 -20.40
C LYS A 258 -1.15 -3.83 -20.57
N ALA A 259 -1.90 -3.67 -19.48
CA ALA A 259 -3.34 -3.43 -19.57
C ALA A 259 -3.62 -2.09 -20.26
N HIS A 260 -2.88 -1.02 -19.92
CA HIS A 260 -3.02 0.27 -20.56
C HIS A 260 -2.61 0.27 -22.04
N GLU A 261 -1.56 -0.47 -22.42
CA GLU A 261 -1.17 -0.70 -23.82
C GLU A 261 -2.33 -1.30 -24.63
N ALA A 262 -3.08 -2.22 -24.02
CA ALA A 262 -4.22 -2.87 -24.64
C ALA A 262 -5.47 -1.96 -24.73
N GLY A 263 -5.45 -0.76 -24.15
CA GLY A 263 -6.56 0.20 -24.12
C GLY A 263 -7.74 -0.27 -23.28
#